data_AF-A0A519WP32-F1
#
_entry.id   AF-A0A519WP32-F1
#
_cell.length_a   1.000
_cell.length_b   1.000
_cell.length_c   1.000
_cell.angle_alpha   90.00
_cell.angle_beta   90.00
_cell.angle_gamma   90.00
#
_symmetry.space_group_name_H-M   'P 1'
#
loop_
_entity.id
_entity.type
_entity.pdbx_description
1 polymer ?
#
loop_
_entity_poly.entity_id
_entity_poly.type
_entity_poly.pdbx_seq_one_letter_code
_entity_poly.pdbx_strand_id
1 'polypeptide(L)' 'KYDIRYKEIVLAHHFYADFVIYDEIILEVKASKEIVDEHTAQTINYLRLADSDLGIIVNFNKKSLQHKRVIH' A
#
# COMPACT_ATOMS: atom_id res chain seq x y z
N LYS A 1 -9.40 -4.93 -7.51
CA LYS A 1 -9.57 -6.14 -6.67
C LYS A 1 -8.41 -7.07 -7.00
N TYR A 2 -7.43 -7.20 -6.12
CA TYR A 2 -6.29 -8.10 -6.34
C TYR A 2 -6.49 -9.37 -5.52
N ASP A 3 -6.43 -10.52 -6.18
CA ASP A 3 -6.38 -11.82 -5.51
C ASP A 3 -4.94 -12.10 -5.09
N ILE A 4 -4.68 -12.08 -3.78
CA ILE A 4 -3.33 -12.36 -3.27
C ILE A 4 -3.15 -13.87 -3.14
N ARG A 5 -2.16 -14.42 -3.86
CA ARG A 5 -1.58 -15.73 -3.57
C ARG A 5 -0.25 -15.52 -2.85
N TYR A 6 -0.17 -15.93 -1.58
CA TYR A 6 1.09 -15.95 -0.83
C TYR A 6 1.37 -17.37 -0.36
N LYS A 7 2.51 -17.94 -0.80
CA LYS A 7 2.96 -19.29 -0.41
C LYS A 7 1.84 -20.35 -0.53
N GLU A 8 1.18 -20.39 -1.69
CA GLU A 8 0.05 -21.28 -2.03
C GLU A 8 -1.27 -21.05 -1.26
N ILE A 9 -1.32 -20.06 -0.38
CA ILE A 9 -2.54 -19.67 0.33
C ILE A 9 -3.17 -18.48 -0.40
N VAL A 10 -4.42 -18.63 -0.81
CA VAL A 10 -5.25 -17.48 -1.21
C VAL A 10 -5.62 -16.76 0.07
N LEU A 11 -5.08 -15.56 0.28
CA LEU A 11 -5.48 -14.74 1.42
C LEU A 11 -6.96 -14.41 1.27
N ALA A 12 -7.75 -14.70 2.31
CA ALA A 12 -9.19 -14.44 2.33
C ALA A 12 -9.52 -12.94 2.18
N HIS A 13 -8.54 -12.07 2.41
CA HIS A 13 -8.69 -10.64 2.27
C HIS A 13 -8.29 -10.19 0.87
N HIS A 14 -9.23 -9.57 0.16
CA HIS A 14 -8.92 -8.84 -1.06
C HIS A 14 -8.24 -7.53 -0.68
N PHE A 15 -7.11 -7.27 -1.30
CA PHE A 15 -6.37 -6.05 -1.12
C PHE A 15 -6.86 -5.05 -2.19
N TYR A 16 -7.36 -3.91 -1.72
CA TYR A 16 -7.77 -2.75 -2.52
C TYR A 16 -6.86 -1.57 -2.18
N ALA A 17 -6.03 -1.15 -3.13
CA ALA A 17 -5.35 0.12 -3.02
C ALA A 17 -6.39 1.24 -3.10
N ASP A 18 -6.20 2.31 -2.34
CA ASP A 18 -7.10 3.47 -2.41
C ASP A 18 -7.04 4.10 -3.80
N PHE A 19 -5.83 4.26 -4.34
CA PHE A 19 -5.61 4.74 -5.70
C PHE A 19 -4.46 4.01 -6.38
N VAL A 20 -4.62 3.80 -7.68
CA VAL A 20 -3.54 3.48 -8.61
C VAL A 20 -3.43 4.66 -9.57
N ILE A 21 -2.27 5.31 -9.60
CA ILE A 21 -2.02 6.52 -10.38
C ILE A 21 -1.08 6.16 -11.53
N TYR A 22 -1.46 6.56 -12.75
CA TYR A 22 -0.72 6.26 -13.98
C TYR A 22 -0.45 4.77 -14.20
N ASP A 23 -1.26 3.89 -13.60
CA ASP A 23 -1.07 2.43 -13.63
C ASP A 23 0.27 1.92 -13.05
N GLU A 24 1.06 2.79 -12.42
CA GLU A 24 2.42 2.49 -11.93
C GLU A 24 2.65 2.85 -10.46
N ILE A 25 1.81 3.74 -9.89
CA ILE A 25 2.02 4.26 -8.54
C ILE A 25 0.84 3.88 -7.65
N ILE A 26 1.15 3.20 -6.55
CA ILE A 26 0.16 2.83 -5.54
C ILE A 26 0.12 3.93 -4.48
N LEU A 27 -1.03 4.57 -4.28
CA LEU A 27 -1.23 5.58 -3.25
C LEU A 27 -2.18 5.05 -2.18
N GLU A 28 -1.68 5.02 -0.94
CA GLU A 28 -2.38 4.58 0.26
C GLU A 28 -2.64 5.77 1.19
N VAL A 29 -3.90 6.01 1.55
CA VAL A 29 -4.33 7.11 2.40
C VAL A 29 -4.72 6.57 3.77
N LYS A 30 -4.04 7.02 4.82
CA LYS A 30 -4.28 6.61 6.20
C LYS A 30 -4.71 7.80 7.07
N ALA A 31 -5.44 7.47 8.13
CA ALA A 31 -5.76 8.38 9.23
C ALA A 31 -5.37 7.75 10.57
N SER A 32 -4.09 7.38 10.71
CA SER A 32 -3.56 6.63 11.85
C SER A 32 -2.64 7.50 12.72
N LYS A 33 -2.35 7.06 13.95
CA LYS A 33 -1.43 7.80 14.85
C LYS A 33 -0.05 8.00 14.23
N GLU A 34 0.42 7.07 13.41
CA GLU A 34 1.66 7.16 12.63
C GLU A 34 1.63 6.17 11.46
N ILE A 35 2.58 6.30 10.53
CA ILE A 35 2.86 5.27 9.54
C ILE A 35 3.70 4.18 10.22
N VAL A 36 3.14 2.98 10.38
CA VAL A 36 3.81 1.81 10.97
C VAL A 36 4.32 0.86 9.88
N ASP A 37 5.15 -0.10 10.29
CA ASP A 37 5.78 -1.04 9.36
C ASP A 37 4.77 -1.96 8.67
N GLU A 38 3.64 -2.27 9.31
CA GLU A 38 2.54 -3.03 8.71
C GLU A 38 1.96 -2.31 7.47
N HIS A 39 1.88 -0.97 7.49
CA HIS A 39 1.44 -0.21 6.32
C HIS A 39 2.45 -0.35 5.16
N THR A 40 3.74 -0.39 5.49
CA THR A 40 4.81 -0.57 4.51
C THR A 40 4.76 -1.97 3.92
N ALA A 41 4.66 -3.00 4.76
CA ALA A 41 4.54 -4.39 4.34
C ALA A 41 3.30 -4.63 3.47
N GLN A 42 2.17 -4.03 3.83
CA GLN A 42 0.95 -4.02 3.00
C GLN A 42 1.24 -3.40 1.62
N THR A 43 1.85 -2.21 1.58
CA THR A 43 2.17 -1.52 0.33
C THR A 43 3.10 -2.34 -0.56
N ILE A 44 4.13 -2.99 0.00
CA ILE A 44 5.04 -3.87 -0.75
C ILE A 44 4.27 -5.05 -1.39
N ASN A 45 3.31 -5.63 -0.68
CA ASN A 45 2.49 -6.71 -1.25
C ASN A 45 1.67 -6.23 -2.44
N TYR A 46 1.13 -5.01 -2.38
CA TYR A 46 0.44 -4.42 -3.52
C TYR A 46 1.37 -4.18 -4.71
N LEU A 47 2.55 -3.60 -4.47
CA LEU A 47 3.55 -3.36 -5.51
C LEU A 47 3.89 -4.66 -6.26
N ARG A 48 4.09 -5.75 -5.52
CA ARG A 48 4.30 -7.10 -6.08
C ARG A 48 3.16 -7.62 -6.94
N LEU A 49 1.92 -7.32 -6.57
CA LEU A 49 0.74 -7.83 -7.26
C LEU A 49 0.34 -6.98 -8.47
N ALA A 50 0.67 -5.69 -8.42
CA ALA A 50 0.39 -4.74 -9.48
C ALA A 50 1.56 -4.60 -10.47
N ASP A 51 2.68 -5.30 -10.25
CA ASP A 51 3.92 -5.16 -11.03
C ASP A 51 4.36 -3.69 -11.12
N SER A 52 4.30 -2.99 -9.98
CA SER A 52 4.55 -1.56 -9.84
C SER A 52 5.72 -1.32 -8.89
N ASP A 53 6.57 -0.34 -9.19
CA ASP A 53 7.81 -0.11 -8.44
C ASP A 53 7.67 0.91 -7.29
N LEU A 54 6.62 1.74 -7.30
CA LEU A 54 6.47 2.85 -6.36
C LEU A 54 5.15 2.85 -5.59
N GLY A 55 5.27 2.79 -4.27
CA GLY A 55 4.19 3.01 -3.32
C GLY A 55 4.38 4.30 -2.55
N ILE A 56 3.29 5.05 -2.34
CA ILE A 56 3.25 6.26 -1.52
C ILE A 56 2.20 6.06 -0.43
N ILE A 57 2.63 6.12 0.83
CA ILE A 57 1.74 6.10 1.99
C ILE A 57 1.63 7.53 2.48
N VAL A 58 0.41 8.04 2.61
CA VAL A 58 0.12 9.38 3.10
C VAL A 58 -0.79 9.28 4.33
N ASN A 59 -0.41 9.92 5.43
CA ASN A 59 -1.17 9.95 6.67
C ASN A 59 -1.63 11.37 7.01
N PHE A 60 -2.95 11.56 7.09
CA PHE A 60 -3.59 12.85 7.34
C PHE A 60 -4.03 13.08 8.80
N ASN A 61 -3.82 12.12 9.71
CA ASN A 61 -4.22 12.26 11.12
C ASN A 61 -3.21 13.07 11.98
N LYS A 62 -2.34 13.84 11.33
CA LYS A 62 -1.35 14.72 11.98
C LYS A 62 -1.57 16.16 11.53
N LYS A 63 -1.09 17.10 12.35
CA LYS A 63 -1.13 18.55 12.03
C LYS A 63 -0.37 18.86 10.73
N SER A 64 0.66 18.08 10.41
CA SER A 64 1.39 18.15 9.15
C SER A 64 1.28 16.82 8.41
N LEU A 65 1.42 16.88 7.09
CA LEU A 65 1.37 15.70 6.24
C LEU A 65 2.54 14.77 6.55
N GLN A 66 2.24 13.55 7.01
CA GLN A 66 3.24 12.49 7.09
C GLN A 66 3.14 11.66 5.82
N HIS A 67 4.26 11.39 5.17
CA HIS A 67 4.30 10.55 3.99
C HIS A 67 5.53 9.63 4.00
N LYS A 68 5.42 8.47 3.35
CA LYS A 68 6.50 7.51 3.18
C LYS A 68 6.48 6.96 1.76
N ARG A 69 7.65 6.94 1.11
CA ARG A 69 7.86 6.27 -0.17
C ARG A 69 8.34 4.85 0.09
N VAL A 70 7.80 3.92 -0.68
CA VAL A 70 8.12 2.49 -0.64
C VAL A 70 8.50 2.08 -2.05
N ILE A 71 9.66 1.44 -2.20
CA ILE A 71 10.17 0.99 -3.50
C ILE A 71 10.32 -0.53 -3.40
N HIS A 72 9.83 -1.26 -4.41
CA HIS A 72 9.99 -2.71 -4.51
C HIS A 72 10.94 -3.06 -5.65
#